data_AF-A8GQ53-F1
#
_entry.id   AF-A8GQ53-F1
#
_cell.length_a   1.000
_cell.length_b   1.000
_cell.length_c   1.000
_cell.angle_alpha   90.00
_cell.angle_beta   90.00
_cell.angle_gamma   90.00
#
_symmetry.space_group_name_H-M   'P 1'
#
loop_
_entity.id
_entity.type
_entity.pdbx_description
1 polymer ?
#
loop_
_entity_poly.entity_id
_entity_poly.type
_entity_poly.pdbx_seq_one_letter_code
_entity_poly.pdbx_strand_id
1 'polypeptide(L)'
;MSFFDRKTAIIKLLKAHPSKEFTAMKIATWRVDNDPEEPKKKEEASNDERLLNAKSKVSKRQIIIMIYRNELNRLLCTTIPKIEQKIKITKKGRWFIYYYVNNIDNIVNHDNRCYEIFDLKSATIKFRKINTEKEFTASQIAVWIAEQYSQ
;
A
#
# COMPACT_ATOMS: atom_id res chain seq x y z
N MET A 1 -10.02 -5.34 28.90
CA MET A 1 -10.47 -4.76 27.61
C MET A 1 -9.51 -5.20 26.53
N SER A 2 -9.95 -6.02 25.57
CA SER A 2 -9.13 -6.37 24.40
C SER A 2 -8.89 -5.09 23.60
N PHE A 3 -7.68 -4.54 23.68
CA PHE A 3 -7.25 -3.48 22.78
C PHE A 3 -7.21 -4.10 21.39
N PHE A 4 -8.26 -3.86 20.60
CA PHE A 4 -8.27 -4.24 19.20
C PHE A 4 -7.07 -3.56 18.51
N ASP A 5 -6.06 -4.36 18.14
CA ASP A 5 -4.88 -3.83 17.47
C ASP A 5 -5.26 -3.46 16.03
N ARG A 6 -5.57 -2.17 15.89
CA ARG A 6 -5.93 -1.51 14.63
C ARG A 6 -4.94 -1.84 13.53
N LYS A 7 -3.65 -1.97 13.86
CA LYS A 7 -2.58 -2.24 12.90
C LYS A 7 -2.69 -3.68 12.40
N THR A 8 -2.87 -4.63 13.32
CA THR A 8 -3.05 -6.04 13.00
C THR A 8 -4.29 -6.28 12.14
N ALA A 9 -5.40 -5.61 12.42
CA ALA A 9 -6.63 -5.74 11.63
C ALA A 9 -6.45 -5.28 10.18
N ILE A 10 -5.79 -4.14 9.96
CA ILE A 10 -5.48 -3.64 8.62
C ILE A 10 -4.54 -4.58 7.89
N ILE A 11 -3.50 -5.08 8.57
CA ILE A 11 -2.56 -6.04 7.99
C ILE A 11 -3.30 -7.32 7.58
N LYS A 12 -4.18 -7.84 8.43
CA LYS A 12 -5.03 -9.00 8.14
C LYS A 12 -5.93 -8.75 6.93
N LEU A 13 -6.59 -7.59 6.86
CA LEU A 13 -7.42 -7.22 5.71
C LEU A 13 -6.62 -7.25 4.40
N LEU A 14 -5.46 -6.60 4.38
CA LEU A 14 -4.64 -6.51 3.17
C LEU A 14 -4.07 -7.88 2.78
N LYS A 15 -3.65 -8.70 3.76
CA LYS A 15 -3.20 -10.08 3.54
C LYS A 15 -4.29 -10.98 2.96
N ALA A 16 -5.52 -10.85 3.44
CA ALA A 16 -6.65 -11.64 2.96
C ALA A 16 -7.04 -11.28 1.50
N HIS A 17 -6.60 -10.13 1.00
CA HIS A 17 -6.88 -9.66 -0.35
C HIS A 17 -5.59 -9.22 -1.05
N PRO A 18 -4.70 -10.17 -1.37
CA PRO A 18 -3.44 -9.85 -2.04
C PRO A 18 -3.69 -9.14 -3.36
N SER A 19 -2.83 -8.18 -3.68
CA SER A 19 -2.83 -7.38 -4.92
C SER A 19 -4.10 -6.54 -5.17
N LYS A 20 -5.10 -6.64 -4.29
CA LYS A 20 -6.26 -5.78 -4.29
C LYS A 20 -5.89 -4.41 -3.74
N GLU A 21 -6.27 -3.39 -4.49
CA GLU A 21 -6.00 -2.01 -4.15
C GLU A 21 -7.06 -1.42 -3.20
N PHE A 22 -6.58 -0.87 -2.09
CA PHE A 22 -7.41 -0.16 -1.13
C PHE A 22 -6.99 1.30 -1.00
N THR A 23 -7.97 2.19 -0.86
CA THR A 23 -7.73 3.56 -0.39
C THR A 23 -7.90 3.60 1.13
N ALA A 24 -7.35 4.62 1.79
CA ALA A 24 -7.60 4.84 3.22
C ALA A 24 -9.10 4.95 3.53
N MET A 25 -9.89 5.49 2.60
CA MET A 25 -11.35 5.53 2.71
C MET A 25 -11.96 4.12 2.73
N LYS A 26 -11.59 3.26 1.78
CA LYS A 26 -12.09 1.87 1.73
C LYS A 26 -11.72 1.08 2.99
N ILE A 27 -10.51 1.27 3.52
CA ILE A 27 -10.08 0.64 4.77
C ILE A 27 -10.90 1.16 5.96
N ALA A 28 -11.14 2.47 6.04
CA ALA A 28 -11.97 3.08 7.08
C ALA A 28 -13.42 2.58 7.01
N THR A 29 -14.00 2.48 5.82
CA THR A 29 -15.36 1.95 5.62
C THR A 29 -15.44 0.49 6.04
N TRP A 30 -14.53 -0.36 5.54
CA TRP A 30 -14.47 -1.77 5.91
C TRP A 30 -14.42 -1.94 7.43
N ARG A 31 -13.64 -1.11 8.11
CA ARG A 31 -13.50 -1.14 9.56
C ARG A 31 -14.82 -0.87 10.29
N VAL A 32 -15.51 0.21 9.92
CA VAL A 32 -16.81 0.57 10.51
C VAL A 32 -17.86 -0.53 10.28
N ASP A 33 -17.75 -1.25 9.16
CA ASP A 33 -18.69 -2.33 8.81
C ASP A 33 -18.37 -3.66 9.52
N ASN A 34 -17.11 -3.94 9.82
CA ASN A 34 -16.67 -5.20 10.41
C ASN A 34 -16.50 -5.15 11.94
N ASP A 35 -16.54 -3.95 12.54
CA ASP A 35 -16.56 -3.74 13.98
C ASP A 35 -17.65 -2.72 14.33
N PRO A 36 -18.91 -3.16 14.56
CA PRO A 36 -20.04 -2.27 14.82
C PRO A 36 -20.01 -1.65 16.24
N GLU A 37 -19.15 -2.12 17.15
CA GLU A 37 -18.99 -1.50 18.46
C GLU A 37 -18.05 -0.30 18.43
N GLU A 38 -17.02 -0.35 17.60
CA GLU A 38 -16.07 0.75 17.44
C GLU A 38 -16.71 2.09 17.06
N PRO A 39 -17.61 2.20 16.06
CA PRO A 39 -18.25 3.45 15.72
C PRO A 39 -19.12 3.97 16.86
N LYS A 40 -19.76 3.09 17.66
CA LYS A 40 -20.52 3.50 18.85
C LYS A 40 -19.62 4.12 19.92
N LYS A 41 -18.52 3.42 20.27
CA LYS A 41 -17.52 3.94 21.22
C LYS A 41 -16.92 5.26 20.75
N LYS A 42 -16.68 5.38 19.43
CA LYS A 42 -16.17 6.61 18.82
C LYS A 42 -17.20 7.74 18.89
N GLU A 43 -18.47 7.44 18.67
CA GLU A 43 -19.57 8.39 18.78
C GLU A 43 -19.72 8.93 20.20
N GLU A 44 -19.75 8.03 21.18
CA GLU A 44 -19.91 8.36 22.60
C GLU A 44 -18.72 9.18 23.15
N ALA A 45 -17.51 8.92 22.66
CA ALA A 45 -16.28 9.57 23.14
C ALA A 45 -15.84 10.78 22.30
N SER A 46 -16.53 11.12 21.22
CA SER A 46 -16.08 12.14 20.27
C SER A 46 -16.62 13.54 20.60
N ASN A 47 -15.71 14.50 20.66
CA ASN A 47 -16.04 15.93 20.76
C ASN A 47 -16.17 16.62 19.38
N ASP A 48 -16.16 15.88 18.26
CA ASP A 48 -16.33 16.45 16.92
C ASP A 48 -17.73 17.06 16.77
N GLU A 49 -17.80 18.38 16.61
CA GLU A 49 -19.06 19.13 16.48
C GLU A 49 -19.93 18.62 15.32
N ARG A 50 -19.33 18.12 14.24
CA ARG A 50 -20.10 17.60 13.10
C ARG A 50 -20.86 16.35 13.52
N LEU A 51 -20.24 15.51 14.35
CA LEU A 51 -20.85 14.28 14.84
C LEU A 51 -21.95 14.59 15.88
N LEU A 52 -21.71 15.55 16.76
CA LEU A 52 -22.71 16.03 17.74
C LEU A 52 -23.95 16.62 17.05
N ASN A 53 -23.75 17.37 15.96
CA ASN A 53 -24.82 18.03 15.21
C ASN A 53 -25.51 17.10 14.19
N ALA A 54 -24.99 15.90 13.93
CA ALA A 54 -25.54 15.00 12.93
C ALA A 54 -26.84 14.35 13.41
N LYS A 55 -27.95 14.61 12.68
CA LYS A 55 -29.28 14.12 13.05
C LYS A 55 -29.56 12.68 12.61
N SER A 56 -28.89 12.19 11.57
CA SER A 56 -29.14 10.87 11.00
C SER A 56 -28.01 9.88 11.30
N LYS A 57 -28.36 8.60 11.47
CA LYS A 57 -27.38 7.50 11.61
C LYS A 57 -26.43 7.43 10.41
N VAL A 58 -26.93 7.73 9.21
CA VAL A 58 -26.14 7.71 7.97
C VAL A 58 -25.08 8.82 7.98
N SER A 59 -25.46 10.05 8.35
CA SER A 59 -24.54 11.17 8.47
C SER A 59 -23.49 10.93 9.55
N LYS A 60 -23.90 10.43 10.72
CA LYS A 60 -22.99 10.03 11.80
C LYS A 60 -21.96 9.00 11.34
N ARG A 61 -22.42 7.95 10.64
CA ARG A 61 -21.54 6.92 10.06
C ARG A 61 -20.52 7.52 9.09
N GLN A 62 -20.93 8.40 8.19
CA GLN A 62 -20.02 9.06 7.25
C GLN A 62 -18.93 9.88 7.95
N ILE A 63 -19.32 10.64 8.99
CA ILE A 63 -18.39 11.45 9.78
C ILE A 63 -17.39 10.55 10.51
N ILE A 64 -17.85 9.46 11.13
CA ILE A 64 -16.97 8.48 11.80
C ILE A 64 -15.97 7.87 10.81
N ILE A 65 -16.41 7.50 9.59
CA ILE A 65 -15.51 7.00 8.54
C ILE A 65 -14.45 8.06 8.17
N MET A 66 -14.83 9.34 8.08
CA MET A 66 -13.87 10.41 7.81
C MET A 66 -12.84 10.58 8.93
N ILE A 67 -13.28 10.52 10.19
CA ILE A 67 -12.39 10.56 11.36
C ILE A 67 -11.39 9.40 11.27
N TYR A 68 -11.86 8.17 11.04
CA TYR A 68 -10.98 7.02 10.87
C TYR A 68 -10.02 7.16 9.71
N ARG A 69 -10.48 7.62 8.55
CA ARG A 69 -9.61 7.85 7.40
C ARG A 69 -8.45 8.78 7.75
N ASN A 70 -8.71 9.85 8.49
CA ASN A 70 -7.68 10.82 8.88
C ASN A 70 -6.67 10.21 9.87
N GLU A 71 -7.14 9.45 10.85
CA GLU A 71 -6.27 8.69 11.77
C GLU A 71 -5.42 7.66 11.03
N LEU A 72 -6.01 6.98 10.05
CA LEU A 72 -5.36 5.94 9.26
C LEU A 72 -4.28 6.48 8.33
N ASN A 73 -4.42 7.69 7.78
CA ASN A 73 -3.42 8.23 6.85
C ASN A 73 -2.01 8.29 7.48
N ARG A 74 -1.88 8.65 8.76
CA ARG A 74 -0.57 8.63 9.44
C ARG A 74 -0.04 7.21 9.64
N LEU A 75 -0.91 6.31 10.11
CA LEU A 75 -0.55 4.92 10.39
C LEU A 75 -0.16 4.15 9.13
N LEU A 76 -0.96 4.28 8.08
CA LEU A 76 -0.79 3.58 6.82
C LEU A 76 0.46 4.03 6.08
N CYS A 77 0.80 5.33 6.10
CA CYS A 77 1.98 5.84 5.40
C CYS A 77 3.32 5.54 6.10
N THR A 78 3.33 5.33 7.42
CA THR A 78 4.59 5.28 8.19
C THR A 78 4.78 3.99 8.98
N THR A 79 3.72 3.50 9.63
CA THR A 79 3.82 2.46 10.67
C THR A 79 3.55 1.08 10.07
N ILE A 80 2.50 0.95 9.26
CA ILE A 80 2.10 -0.34 8.68
C ILE A 80 3.18 -0.95 7.77
N PRO A 81 3.85 -0.21 6.86
CA PRO A 81 4.91 -0.77 6.02
C PRO A 81 6.15 -1.21 6.80
N LYS A 82 6.40 -0.62 7.99
CA LYS A 82 7.50 -1.02 8.88
C LYS A 82 7.21 -2.35 9.58
N ILE A 83 5.94 -2.62 9.90
CA ILE A 83 5.50 -3.85 10.56
C ILE A 83 5.35 -4.99 9.55
N GLU A 84 4.84 -4.69 8.34
CA GLU A 84 4.64 -5.67 7.28
C GLU A 84 5.17 -5.11 5.95
N GLN A 85 6.39 -5.52 5.60
CA GLN A 85 7.14 -5.01 4.44
C GLN A 85 6.52 -5.41 3.09
N LYS A 86 5.65 -6.44 3.08
CA LYS A 86 4.89 -6.83 1.88
C LYS A 86 3.72 -5.89 1.59
N ILE A 87 3.35 -5.01 2.52
CA ILE A 87 2.39 -3.95 2.21
C ILE A 87 3.11 -2.82 1.49
N LYS A 88 2.67 -2.52 0.27
CA LYS A 88 3.20 -1.43 -0.54
C LYS A 88 2.21 -0.29 -0.63
N ILE A 89 2.76 0.89 -0.87
CA ILE A 89 2.00 2.13 -1.02
C ILE A 89 2.35 2.73 -2.36
N THR A 90 1.33 3.01 -3.17
CA THR A 90 1.48 3.76 -4.41
C THR A 90 0.58 4.99 -4.38
N LYS A 91 0.91 5.99 -5.21
CA LYS A 91 0.11 7.20 -5.35
C LYS A 91 -0.59 7.16 -6.71
N LYS A 92 -1.93 7.23 -6.71
CA LYS A 92 -2.75 7.38 -7.92
C LYS A 92 -3.49 8.71 -7.85
N GLY A 93 -2.98 9.70 -8.60
CA GLY A 93 -3.45 11.08 -8.53
C GLY A 93 -3.29 11.67 -7.12
N ARG A 94 -4.41 12.05 -6.50
CA ARG A 94 -4.45 12.62 -5.13
C ARG A 94 -4.52 11.56 -4.02
N TRP A 95 -4.65 10.28 -4.37
CA TRP A 95 -4.95 9.21 -3.42
C TRP A 95 -3.75 8.28 -3.22
N PHE A 96 -3.54 7.89 -1.97
CA PHE A 96 -2.66 6.77 -1.64
C PHE A 96 -3.42 5.46 -1.75
N ILE A 97 -2.78 4.48 -2.36
CA ILE A 97 -3.26 3.13 -2.59
C ILE A 97 -2.40 2.17 -1.78
N TYR A 98 -3.04 1.26 -1.07
CA TYR A 98 -2.43 0.27 -0.19
C TYR A 98 -2.81 -1.12 -0.68
N TYR A 99 -1.82 -2.00 -0.80
CA TYR A 99 -2.04 -3.39 -1.20
C TYR A 99 -0.97 -4.28 -0.58
N TYR A 100 -1.31 -5.55 -0.40
CA TYR A 100 -0.37 -6.57 0.03
C TYR A 100 0.20 -7.30 -1.18
N VAL A 101 1.52 -7.38 -1.28
CA VAL A 101 2.22 -8.14 -2.31
C VAL A 101 2.26 -9.61 -1.91
N ASN A 102 1.63 -10.46 -2.72
CA ASN A 102 1.78 -11.90 -2.58
C ASN A 102 2.96 -12.36 -3.44
N ASN A 103 3.83 -13.21 -2.89
CA ASN A 103 5.03 -13.67 -3.60
C ASN A 103 4.71 -14.51 -4.85
N ILE A 104 3.46 -14.90 -5.09
CA ILE A 104 3.03 -15.56 -6.33
C ILE A 104 3.05 -14.56 -7.51
N ASP A 105 2.90 -13.25 -7.26
CA ASP A 105 3.13 -12.19 -8.25
C ASP A 105 4.63 -11.88 -8.42
N ASN A 106 5.51 -12.47 -7.58
CA ASN A 106 6.96 -12.25 -7.56
C ASN A 106 7.77 -13.33 -8.30
N ILE A 107 7.24 -13.91 -9.39
CA ILE A 107 8.13 -14.21 -10.54
C ILE A 107 8.62 -12.90 -11.19
N VAL A 108 8.13 -11.73 -10.74
CA VAL A 108 8.84 -10.45 -10.91
C VAL A 108 9.09 -9.79 -9.55
N ASN A 109 10.38 -9.71 -9.19
CA ASN A 109 10.98 -9.09 -8.01
C ASN A 109 10.98 -9.88 -6.70
N HIS A 110 12.05 -10.66 -6.57
CA HIS A 110 12.60 -11.02 -5.28
C HIS A 110 13.56 -9.95 -4.75
N ASP A 111 13.36 -9.64 -3.47
CA ASP A 111 14.32 -9.16 -2.49
C ASP A 111 14.51 -7.64 -2.28
N ASN A 112 14.06 -7.23 -1.09
CA ASN A 112 14.42 -6.02 -0.37
C ASN A 112 15.96 -5.95 -0.14
N ARG A 113 16.72 -5.57 -1.16
CA ARG A 113 17.94 -4.79 -0.94
C ARG A 113 17.67 -3.39 -1.48
N CYS A 114 18.16 -2.37 -0.77
CA CYS A 114 18.26 -1.03 -1.31
C CYS A 114 19.16 -1.09 -2.55
N TYR A 115 18.59 -1.31 -3.73
CA TYR A 115 19.31 -1.16 -4.98
C TYR A 115 19.05 0.25 -5.49
N GLU A 116 20.14 0.95 -5.83
CA GLU A 116 20.10 2.08 -6.77
C GLU A 116 19.18 1.67 -7.91
N ILE A 117 18.22 2.53 -8.25
CA ILE A 117 17.18 2.26 -9.25
C ILE A 117 17.87 1.73 -10.51
N PHE A 118 17.78 0.41 -10.75
CA PHE A 118 18.39 -0.18 -11.93
C PHE A 118 17.61 0.31 -13.15
N ASP A 119 18.15 1.32 -13.81
CA ASP A 119 17.57 1.88 -15.01
C ASP A 119 17.95 1.03 -16.22
N LEU A 120 17.07 0.06 -16.52
CA LEU A 120 17.17 -0.80 -17.70
C LEU A 120 17.38 0.00 -19.00
N LYS A 121 16.80 1.21 -19.09
CA LYS A 121 16.95 2.07 -20.27
C LYS A 121 18.39 2.54 -20.40
N SER A 122 18.99 3.00 -19.31
CA SER A 122 20.40 3.41 -19.27
C SER A 122 21.35 2.25 -19.54
N ALA A 123 21.09 1.07 -18.96
CA ALA A 123 21.89 -0.13 -19.20
C ALA A 123 21.84 -0.58 -20.68
N THR A 124 20.65 -0.55 -21.29
CA THR A 124 20.46 -0.88 -22.71
C THR A 124 21.17 0.13 -23.63
N ILE A 125 21.11 1.43 -23.30
CA ILE A 125 21.84 2.47 -24.04
C ILE A 125 23.35 2.21 -23.95
N LYS A 126 23.87 1.89 -22.76
CA LYS A 126 25.29 1.57 -22.56
C LYS A 126 25.70 0.34 -23.36
N PHE A 127 24.91 -0.73 -23.33
CA PHE A 127 25.15 -1.93 -24.13
C PHE A 127 25.24 -1.63 -25.63
N ARG A 128 24.28 -0.85 -26.15
CA ARG A 128 24.25 -0.46 -27.57
C ARG A 128 25.43 0.43 -27.96
N LYS A 129 25.91 1.28 -27.04
CA LYS A 129 27.12 2.11 -27.27
C LYS A 129 28.40 1.27 -27.32
N ILE A 130 28.49 0.20 -26.54
CA ILE A 130 29.65 -0.71 -26.53
C ILE A 130 29.65 -1.61 -27.78
N ASN A 131 28.47 -1.98 -28.26
CA ASN A 131 28.32 -2.95 -29.36
C ASN A 131 27.61 -2.33 -30.58
N THR A 132 28.09 -1.17 -31.03
CA THR A 132 27.46 -0.31 -32.05
C THR A 132 27.27 -0.92 -33.44
N GLU A 133 27.86 -2.08 -33.74
CA GLU A 133 27.90 -2.67 -35.10
C GLU A 133 27.36 -4.10 -35.18
N LYS A 134 26.75 -4.60 -34.10
CA LYS A 134 26.20 -5.96 -34.04
C LYS A 134 24.74 -5.93 -33.64
N GLU A 135 23.93 -6.72 -34.32
CA GLU A 135 22.55 -6.95 -33.92
C GLU A 135 22.50 -8.00 -32.81
N PHE A 136 21.77 -7.67 -31.75
CA PHE A 136 21.53 -8.58 -30.63
C PHE A 136 20.03 -8.74 -30.45
N THR A 137 19.65 -9.98 -30.16
CA THR A 137 18.30 -10.29 -29.69
C THR A 137 18.08 -9.71 -28.30
N ALA A 138 16.82 -9.45 -27.95
CA ALA A 138 16.46 -8.98 -26.62
C ALA A 138 16.99 -9.90 -25.50
N SER A 139 17.01 -11.21 -25.75
CA SER A 139 17.53 -12.22 -24.82
C SER A 139 19.03 -12.07 -24.58
N GLN A 140 19.82 -11.82 -25.62
CA GLN A 140 21.27 -11.63 -25.49
C GLN A 140 21.60 -10.34 -24.71
N ILE A 141 20.84 -9.27 -24.95
CA ILE A 141 20.99 -8.01 -24.20
C ILE A 141 20.64 -8.24 -22.72
N ALA A 142 19.57 -8.97 -22.43
CA ALA A 142 19.14 -9.29 -21.08
C ALA A 142 20.16 -10.13 -20.31
N VAL A 143 20.79 -11.12 -20.95
CA VAL A 143 21.84 -11.95 -20.36
C VAL A 143 23.05 -11.10 -19.99
N TRP A 144 23.54 -10.27 -20.91
CA TRP A 144 24.68 -9.40 -20.62
C TRP A 144 24.38 -8.42 -19.48
N ILE A 145 23.19 -7.84 -19.45
CA ILE A 145 22.76 -6.95 -18.37
C ILE A 145 22.72 -7.71 -17.03
N ALA A 146 22.20 -8.94 -17.01
CA ALA A 146 22.15 -9.75 -15.80
C ALA A 146 23.56 -10.11 -15.29
N GLU A 147 24.50 -10.44 -16.19
CA GLU A 147 25.89 -10.73 -15.83
C GLU A 147 26.62 -9.51 -15.25
N GLN A 148 26.38 -8.33 -15.79
CA GLN A 148 27.10 -7.11 -15.37
C GLN A 148 26.57 -6.49 -14.06
N TYR A 149 25.32 -6.77 -13.69
CA TYR A 149 24.64 -6.06 -12.60
C TYR A 149 24.12 -6.99 -11.46
N SER A 150 24.46 -8.28 -11.45
CA SER A 150 23.98 -9.27 -10.46
C SER A 150 24.82 -9.41 -9.17
N GLN A 151 25.43 -8.34 -8.65
CA GLN A 151 26.10 -8.36 -7.33
C GLN A 151 25.13 -8.28 -6.13
#